data_AF-A0AA39UNC4-F1
#
_entry.id   AF-A0AA39UNC4-F1
#
_cell.length_a   1.000
_cell.length_b   1.000
_cell.length_c   1.000
_cell.angle_alpha   90.00
_cell.angle_beta   90.00
_cell.angle_gamma   90.00
#
_symmetry.space_group_name_H-M   'P 1'
#
loop_
_entity.id
_entity.type
_entity.pdbx_description
1 polymer ?
#
loop_
_entity_poly.entity_id
_entity_poly.type
_entity_poly.pdbx_seq_one_letter_code
_entity_poly.pdbx_strand_id
1 'polypeptide(L)'
;LIGSLQKINTNYHISGELEVTMLQSFMKAANLHRYLNRPDCPQHMRDFKHLLDKALRLKDRRVVDFEANPPTSRQTSHVYYTYCNVIYSQASMHLGGSLVCYYLHSASSELCIGSIQEIRTEHGQVSFKIRGQAPLPSSKYDPFQQYPDFPAMTYSSHMVNGPLDSVHPKLVRSHVARYEFSNDQAVILDLCR
;
A
#
# COMPACT_ATOMS: atom_id res chain seq x y z
N LEU A 1 2.60 -11.61 -4.11
CA LEU A 1 2.49 -12.13 -2.73
C LEU A 1 1.07 -12.51 -2.35
N ILE A 2 0.06 -11.63 -2.39
CA ILE A 2 -1.35 -12.03 -2.16
C ILE A 2 -1.76 -13.19 -3.07
N GLY A 3 -1.49 -13.08 -4.38
CA GLY A 3 -1.73 -14.17 -5.33
C GLY A 3 -0.80 -15.39 -5.18
N SER A 4 0.25 -15.30 -4.36
CA SER A 4 1.12 -16.45 -4.01
C SER A 4 0.62 -17.12 -2.74
N LEU A 5 0.23 -16.34 -1.73
CA LEU A 5 -0.43 -16.78 -0.49
C LEU A 5 -1.77 -17.46 -0.80
N GLN A 6 -2.53 -16.94 -1.77
CA GLN A 6 -3.77 -17.55 -2.28
C GLN A 6 -3.58 -18.89 -3.02
N LYS A 7 -2.36 -19.19 -3.48
CA LYS A 7 -2.02 -20.42 -4.19
C LYS A 7 -1.42 -21.50 -3.27
N ILE A 8 -1.15 -21.16 -2.01
CA ILE A 8 -0.78 -22.16 -1.00
C ILE A 8 -2.06 -22.90 -0.66
N ASN A 9 -2.04 -24.22 -0.85
CA ASN A 9 -3.17 -25.10 -0.60
C ASN A 9 -3.41 -25.17 0.92
N THR A 10 -4.11 -24.18 1.47
CA THR A 10 -4.46 -24.07 2.89
C THR A 10 -5.75 -24.84 3.16
N ASN A 11 -5.75 -26.12 2.80
CA ASN A 11 -6.63 -27.07 3.46
C ASN A 11 -6.03 -27.28 4.86
N TYR A 12 -6.78 -26.85 5.87
CA TYR A 12 -6.52 -26.88 7.33
C TYR A 12 -6.12 -25.55 7.98
N HIS A 13 -7.18 -24.85 8.41
CA HIS A 13 -7.24 -23.89 9.52
C HIS A 13 -6.41 -22.60 9.38
N ILE A 14 -7.03 -21.49 9.79
CA ILE A 14 -6.51 -20.12 9.83
C ILE A 14 -5.41 -19.97 10.93
N SER A 15 -4.52 -20.95 11.09
CA SER A 15 -3.56 -21.04 12.20
C SER A 15 -2.28 -21.82 11.87
N GLY A 16 -1.76 -21.71 10.65
CA GLY A 16 -0.42 -22.23 10.39
C GLY A 16 0.65 -21.22 10.83
N GLU A 17 1.57 -21.68 11.67
CA GLU A 17 2.73 -20.89 12.11
C GLU A 17 3.56 -20.38 10.91
N LEU A 18 3.51 -21.11 9.79
CA LEU A 18 4.16 -20.74 8.55
C LEU A 18 3.56 -19.48 7.93
N GLU A 19 2.23 -19.40 7.83
CA GLU A 19 1.52 -18.24 7.29
C GLU A 19 1.78 -17.00 8.16
N VAL A 20 1.75 -17.17 9.49
CA VAL A 20 2.08 -16.10 10.44
C VAL A 20 3.53 -15.65 10.26
N THR A 21 4.48 -16.60 10.19
CA THR A 21 5.91 -16.28 10.01
C THR A 21 6.18 -15.62 8.66
N MET A 22 5.56 -16.09 7.58
CA MET A 22 5.67 -15.49 6.25
C MET A 22 5.13 -14.07 6.26
N LEU A 23 3.97 -13.86 6.88
CA LEU A 23 3.35 -12.55 6.96
C LEU A 23 4.20 -11.58 7.79
N GLN A 24 4.62 -12.01 8.98
CA GLN A 24 5.49 -11.21 9.84
C GLN A 24 6.81 -10.86 9.14
N SER A 25 7.45 -11.84 8.51
CA SER A 25 8.70 -11.61 7.76
C SER A 25 8.49 -10.59 6.64
N PHE A 26 7.36 -10.69 5.93
CA PHE A 26 7.03 -9.74 4.88
C PHE A 26 6.78 -8.33 5.40
N MET A 27 5.99 -8.19 6.47
CA MET A 27 5.73 -6.89 7.10
C MET A 27 7.02 -6.24 7.61
N LYS A 28 7.89 -7.02 8.27
CA LYS A 28 9.21 -6.56 8.73
C LYS A 28 10.08 -6.11 7.55
N ALA A 29 10.10 -6.87 6.45
CA ALA A 29 10.83 -6.49 5.25
C ALA A 29 10.27 -5.19 4.63
N ALA A 30 8.96 -5.06 4.49
CA ALA A 30 8.32 -3.88 3.92
C ALA A 30 8.55 -2.63 4.79
N ASN A 31 8.50 -2.76 6.12
CA ASN A 31 8.91 -1.71 7.04
C ASN A 31 10.36 -1.30 6.88
N LEU A 32 11.27 -2.28 6.81
CA LEU A 32 12.69 -2.02 6.57
C LEU A 32 12.87 -1.27 5.26
N HIS A 33 12.24 -1.72 4.17
CA HIS A 33 12.26 -1.03 2.88
C HIS A 33 11.74 0.40 2.99
N ARG A 34 10.64 0.63 3.71
CA ARG A 34 10.10 1.98 3.93
C ARG A 34 11.08 2.86 4.70
N TYR A 35 11.66 2.36 5.79
CA TYR A 35 12.62 3.10 6.61
C TYR A 35 13.89 3.43 5.82
N LEU A 36 14.41 2.50 5.02
CA LEU A 36 15.60 2.69 4.20
C LEU A 36 15.37 3.67 3.03
N ASN A 37 14.13 3.84 2.57
CA ASN A 37 13.77 4.76 1.48
C ASN A 37 13.36 6.16 1.97
N ARG A 38 13.36 6.40 3.28
CA ARG A 38 13.05 7.72 3.85
C ARG A 38 14.19 8.73 3.61
N PRO A 39 13.88 10.00 3.32
CA PRO A 39 14.90 11.03 3.09
C PRO A 39 15.76 11.32 4.34
N ASP A 40 15.18 11.11 5.53
CA ASP A 40 15.78 11.27 6.85
C ASP A 40 16.58 10.04 7.33
N CYS A 41 16.70 8.98 6.51
CA CYS A 41 17.41 7.75 6.90
C CYS A 41 18.90 8.04 7.18
N PRO A 42 19.50 7.54 8.29
CA PRO A 42 20.92 7.74 8.58
C PRO A 42 21.86 7.22 7.48
N GLN A 43 23.02 7.85 7.30
CA GLN A 43 23.95 7.52 6.20
C GLN A 43 24.37 6.04 6.19
N HIS A 44 24.75 5.49 7.35
CA HIS A 44 25.16 4.09 7.45
C HIS A 44 24.04 3.09 7.09
N MET A 45 22.78 3.47 7.32
CA MET A 45 21.62 2.66 6.92
C MET A 45 21.41 2.72 5.40
N ARG A 46 21.67 3.87 4.75
CA ARG A 46 21.68 3.96 3.28
C ARG A 46 22.79 3.12 2.66
N ASP A 47 23.97 3.09 3.26
CA ASP A 47 25.08 2.25 2.80
C ASP A 47 24.72 0.76 2.93
N PHE A 48 24.09 0.38 4.04
CA PHE A 48 23.53 -0.97 4.21
C PHE A 48 22.46 -1.30 3.17
N LYS A 49 21.57 -0.35 2.84
CA LYS A 49 20.58 -0.52 1.77
C LYS A 49 21.25 -0.81 0.43
N HIS A 50 22.32 -0.09 0.08
CA HIS A 50 23.06 -0.35 -1.16
C HIS A 50 23.64 -1.76 -1.21
N LEU A 51 24.17 -2.25 -0.09
CA LEU A 51 24.63 -3.64 0.03
C LEU A 51 23.48 -4.62 -0.10
N LEU A 52 22.35 -4.36 0.56
CA LEU A 52 21.15 -5.19 0.52
C LEU A 52 20.56 -5.28 -0.90
N ASP A 53 20.41 -4.14 -1.59
CA ASP A 53 19.94 -4.08 -2.98
C ASP A 53 20.88 -4.85 -3.93
N LYS A 54 22.20 -4.78 -3.67
CA LYS A 54 23.23 -5.51 -4.44
C LYS A 54 23.18 -7.01 -4.17
N ALA A 55 22.95 -7.43 -2.93
CA ALA A 55 22.89 -8.84 -2.53
C ALA A 55 21.58 -9.50 -2.96
N LEU A 56 20.46 -8.78 -2.83
CA LEU A 56 19.11 -9.28 -3.10
C LEU A 56 18.59 -8.90 -4.48
N ARG A 57 19.47 -8.72 -5.48
CA ARG A 57 19.11 -8.36 -6.86
C ARG A 57 17.86 -9.11 -7.30
N LEU A 58 16.72 -8.43 -7.25
CA LEU A 58 15.45 -8.94 -7.74
C LEU A 58 15.63 -9.18 -9.24
N LYS A 59 15.75 -10.45 -9.64
CA LYS A 59 15.58 -10.84 -11.04
C LYS A 59 14.22 -10.26 -11.48
N ASP A 60 14.26 -9.39 -12.49
CA ASP A 60 13.13 -8.67 -13.09
C ASP A 60 12.58 -7.43 -12.39
N ARG A 61 13.44 -6.56 -11.84
CA ARG A 61 13.10 -5.13 -11.84
C ARG A 61 13.30 -4.63 -13.28
N ARG A 62 12.27 -4.72 -14.13
CA ARG A 62 12.21 -3.90 -15.35
C ARG A 62 12.31 -2.46 -14.89
N VAL A 63 13.51 -1.90 -14.95
CA VAL A 63 13.73 -0.47 -14.79
C VAL A 63 13.01 0.16 -15.98
N VAL A 64 11.81 0.68 -15.73
CA VAL A 64 11.17 1.57 -16.68
C VAL A 64 11.70 2.94 -16.31
N ASP A 65 12.78 3.33 -16.99
CA ASP A 65 13.26 4.71 -16.97
C ASP A 65 12.16 5.58 -17.59
N PHE A 66 11.47 6.34 -16.75
CA PHE A 66 10.57 7.38 -17.23
C PHE A 66 11.33 8.70 -17.18
N GLU A 67 11.80 9.14 -18.35
CA GLU A 67 12.23 10.51 -18.55
C GLU A 67 11.08 11.45 -18.15
N ALA A 68 11.33 12.29 -17.14
CA ALA A 68 10.43 13.35 -16.77
C ALA A 68 10.45 14.40 -17.90
N ASN A 69 9.38 14.45 -18.70
CA ASN A 69 9.20 15.53 -19.67
C ASN A 69 9.09 16.88 -18.92
N PRO A 70 9.67 17.97 -19.48
CA PRO A 70 9.68 19.29 -18.85
C PRO A 70 8.26 19.84 -18.59
N PRO A 71 8.11 20.76 -17.61
CA PRO A 71 6.80 21.19 -17.12
C PRO A 71 6.10 22.03 -18.17
N THR A 72 5.25 21.38 -18.96
CA THR A 72 4.24 22.09 -19.76
C THR A 72 3.01 22.20 -18.89
N SER A 73 2.34 23.36 -18.92
CA SER A 73 1.11 23.75 -18.20
C SER A 73 -0.13 22.86 -18.49
N ARG A 74 0.03 21.53 -18.54
CA ARG A 74 -0.99 20.55 -18.90
C ARG A 74 -1.15 19.55 -17.77
N GLN A 75 -2.38 19.41 -17.28
CA GLN A 75 -2.79 18.32 -16.40
C GLN A 75 -2.40 17.00 -17.06
N THR A 76 -1.51 16.24 -16.44
CA THR A 76 -1.02 14.97 -16.99
C THR A 76 -1.54 13.84 -16.10
N SER A 77 -2.22 12.87 -16.70
CA SER A 77 -2.69 11.65 -16.02
C SER A 77 -1.63 10.56 -16.15
N HIS A 78 -1.30 9.91 -15.05
CA HIS A 78 -0.27 8.88 -15.00
C HIS A 78 -0.87 7.55 -14.59
N VAL A 79 -0.54 6.47 -15.29
CA VAL A 79 -0.95 5.12 -14.91
C VAL A 79 -0.15 4.60 -13.70
N TYR A 80 1.14 4.92 -13.66
CA TYR A 80 2.06 4.58 -12.59
C TYR A 80 2.79 5.83 -12.10
N TYR A 81 3.18 5.85 -10.82
CA TYR A 81 4.03 6.90 -10.29
C TYR A 81 4.99 6.36 -9.24
N THR A 82 6.26 6.73 -9.33
CA THR A 82 7.29 6.32 -8.37
C THR A 82 7.56 7.46 -7.40
N TYR A 83 7.35 7.23 -6.11
CA TYR A 83 7.69 8.17 -5.04
C TYR A 83 8.56 7.47 -4.01
N CYS A 84 9.74 8.03 -3.70
CA CYS A 84 10.71 7.43 -2.79
C CYS A 84 11.00 5.93 -3.09
N ASN A 85 11.24 5.59 -4.35
CA ASN A 85 11.45 4.21 -4.85
C ASN A 85 10.27 3.24 -4.66
N VAL A 86 9.10 3.73 -4.26
CA VAL A 86 7.87 2.95 -4.18
C VAL A 86 7.01 3.27 -5.38
N ILE A 87 6.58 2.23 -6.10
CA ILE A 87 5.71 2.35 -7.28
C ILE A 87 4.26 2.28 -6.81
N TYR A 88 3.48 3.28 -7.20
CA TYR A 88 2.04 3.35 -7.05
C TYR A 88 1.39 3.21 -8.42
N SER A 89 0.17 2.66 -8.46
CA SER A 89 -0.58 2.46 -9.69
C SER A 89 -2.05 2.84 -9.54
N GLN A 90 -2.69 3.18 -10.65
CA GLN A 90 -4.15 3.26 -10.69
C GLN A 90 -4.79 1.88 -10.49
N ALA A 91 -5.99 1.87 -9.89
CA ALA A 91 -6.78 0.66 -9.63
C ALA A 91 -7.12 -0.11 -10.91
N SER A 92 -7.33 0.60 -12.01
CA SER A 92 -7.62 0.04 -13.33
C SER A 92 -6.48 -0.79 -13.93
N MET A 93 -5.26 -0.67 -13.37
CA MET A 93 -4.04 -1.20 -13.98
C MET A 93 -3.42 -2.27 -13.10
N HIS A 94 -3.23 -1.98 -11.81
CA HIS A 94 -2.76 -2.97 -10.86
C HIS A 94 -3.38 -2.73 -9.48
N LEU A 95 -4.38 -3.54 -9.13
CA LEU A 95 -5.13 -3.39 -7.87
C LEU A 95 -4.19 -3.34 -6.65
N GLY A 96 -3.21 -4.23 -6.59
CA GLY A 96 -2.28 -4.30 -5.45
C GLY A 96 -1.39 -3.08 -5.26
N GLY A 97 -1.09 -2.35 -6.34
CA GLY A 97 -0.28 -1.10 -6.27
C GLY A 97 -1.15 0.15 -6.11
N SER A 98 -2.48 -0.02 -6.12
CA SER A 98 -3.44 1.07 -5.90
C SER A 98 -3.91 1.15 -4.45
N LEU A 99 -3.86 0.03 -3.72
CA LEU A 99 -4.39 -0.07 -2.36
C LEU A 99 -3.39 0.50 -1.37
N VAL A 100 -3.80 1.54 -0.66
CA VAL A 100 -2.92 2.33 0.22
C VAL A 100 -3.62 2.72 1.51
N CYS A 101 -2.81 2.97 2.53
CA CYS A 101 -3.22 3.71 3.72
C CYS A 101 -2.54 5.08 3.77
N TYR A 102 -3.27 6.11 4.18
CA TYR A 102 -2.84 7.50 4.01
C TYR A 102 -3.46 8.43 5.04
N TYR A 103 -2.88 9.61 5.17
CA TYR A 103 -3.45 10.73 5.91
C TYR A 103 -4.11 11.70 4.93
N LEU A 104 -5.32 12.17 5.24
CA LEU A 104 -6.05 13.11 4.37
C LEU A 104 -5.32 14.46 4.24
N HIS A 105 -4.70 14.91 5.32
CA HIS A 105 -3.89 16.12 5.40
C HIS A 105 -2.74 15.93 6.39
N SER A 106 -1.71 16.75 6.31
CA SER A 106 -0.50 16.64 7.15
C SER A 106 -0.76 16.71 8.66
N ALA A 107 -1.86 17.35 9.08
CA ALA A 107 -2.27 17.45 10.47
C ALA A 107 -3.20 16.30 10.93
N SER A 108 -3.57 15.37 10.05
CA SER A 108 -4.47 14.26 10.40
C SER A 108 -3.73 13.25 11.27
N SER A 109 -4.33 12.90 12.41
CA SER A 109 -3.89 11.75 13.22
C SER A 109 -4.55 10.44 12.77
N GLU A 110 -5.68 10.52 12.07
CA GLU A 110 -6.44 9.37 11.61
C GLU A 110 -5.95 8.89 10.25
N LEU A 111 -5.83 7.57 10.13
CA LEU A 111 -5.40 6.90 8.91
C LEU A 111 -6.62 6.42 8.12
N CYS A 112 -6.67 6.81 6.86
CA CYS A 112 -7.66 6.33 5.91
C CYS A 112 -7.10 5.15 5.12
N ILE A 113 -7.97 4.25 4.69
CA ILE A 113 -7.66 3.19 3.72
C ILE A 113 -8.40 3.50 2.43
N GLY A 114 -7.76 3.25 1.28
CA GLY A 114 -8.44 3.42 0.00
C GLY A 114 -7.66 2.85 -1.17
N SER A 115 -8.22 3.07 -2.36
CA SER A 115 -7.64 2.67 -3.64
C SER A 115 -7.44 3.88 -4.54
N ILE A 116 -6.22 4.05 -5.05
CA ILE A 116 -5.85 5.10 -6.01
C ILE A 116 -6.63 4.87 -7.30
N GLN A 117 -7.58 5.74 -7.59
CA GLN A 117 -8.35 5.70 -8.84
C GLN A 117 -7.60 6.41 -9.95
N GLU A 118 -6.94 7.53 -9.63
CA GLU A 118 -6.21 8.32 -10.62
C GLU A 118 -4.95 8.93 -10.00
N ILE A 119 -3.94 9.16 -10.85
CA ILE A 119 -2.73 9.90 -10.48
C ILE A 119 -2.61 11.09 -11.42
N ARG A 120 -2.61 12.29 -10.86
CA ARG A 120 -2.61 13.54 -11.62
C ARG A 120 -1.41 14.39 -11.26
N THR A 121 -0.76 14.95 -12.27
CA THR A 121 0.20 16.05 -12.12
C THR A 121 -0.46 17.33 -12.61
N GLU A 122 -0.63 18.29 -11.71
CA GLU A 122 -1.21 19.61 -11.99
C GLU A 122 -0.24 20.68 -11.48
N HIS A 123 0.17 21.61 -12.34
CA HIS A 123 1.15 22.66 -11.99
C HIS A 123 2.45 22.13 -11.36
N GLY A 124 2.91 20.96 -11.80
CA GLY A 124 4.11 20.30 -11.26
C GLY A 124 3.91 19.60 -9.90
N GLN A 125 2.69 19.63 -9.35
CA GLN A 125 2.33 18.94 -8.11
C GLN A 125 1.59 17.64 -8.44
N VAL A 126 2.07 16.54 -7.87
CA VAL A 126 1.39 15.24 -7.97
C VAL A 126 0.36 15.08 -6.86
N SER A 127 -0.80 14.57 -7.23
CA SER A 127 -1.82 14.11 -6.31
C SER A 127 -2.37 12.75 -6.74
N PHE A 128 -2.67 11.92 -5.75
CA PHE A 128 -3.43 10.69 -5.91
C PHE A 128 -4.89 11.00 -5.63
N LYS A 129 -5.78 10.64 -6.56
CA LYS A 129 -7.23 10.66 -6.36
C LYS A 129 -7.62 9.31 -5.79
N ILE A 130 -7.91 9.25 -4.50
CA ILE A 130 -8.12 8.02 -3.76
C ILE A 130 -9.60 7.87 -3.44
N ARG A 131 -10.16 6.68 -3.69
CA ARG A 131 -11.48 6.31 -3.18
C ARG A 131 -11.31 5.57 -1.86
N GLY A 132 -11.89 6.09 -0.80
CA GLY A 132 -11.84 5.48 0.52
C GLY A 132 -12.55 4.12 0.57
N GLN A 133 -12.05 3.23 1.41
CA GLN A 133 -12.73 1.98 1.77
C GLN A 133 -13.90 2.29 2.69
N ALA A 134 -15.08 1.71 2.44
CA ALA A 134 -16.21 1.94 3.34
C ALA A 134 -15.96 1.27 4.71
N PRO A 135 -16.31 1.96 5.82
CA PRO A 135 -16.12 1.41 7.15
C PRO A 135 -16.96 0.14 7.33
N LEU A 136 -16.57 -0.69 8.30
CA LEU A 136 -17.38 -1.83 8.68
C LEU A 136 -18.74 -1.35 9.21
N PRO A 137 -19.88 -1.90 8.75
CA PRO A 137 -21.18 -1.57 9.30
C PRO A 137 -21.22 -1.87 10.80
N SER A 138 -21.88 -1.03 11.59
CA SER A 138 -21.97 -1.18 13.06
C SER A 138 -22.64 -2.48 13.51
N SER A 139 -23.37 -3.16 12.63
CA SER A 139 -23.97 -4.47 12.87
C SER A 139 -22.99 -5.65 12.77
N LYS A 140 -21.76 -5.43 12.29
CA LYS A 140 -20.75 -6.47 12.08
C LYS A 140 -19.57 -6.29 13.03
N TYR A 141 -19.03 -7.42 13.48
CA TYR A 141 -17.87 -7.48 14.36
C TYR A 141 -16.57 -7.66 13.57
N ASP A 142 -15.49 -7.05 14.05
CA ASP A 142 -14.14 -7.25 13.51
C ASP A 142 -13.41 -8.34 14.33
N PRO A 143 -13.27 -9.57 13.78
CA PRO A 143 -12.60 -10.66 14.49
C PRO A 143 -11.12 -10.40 14.76
N PHE A 144 -10.47 -9.49 14.02
CA PHE A 144 -9.04 -9.22 14.18
C PHE A 144 -8.73 -8.32 15.37
N GLN A 145 -9.73 -7.69 16.00
CA GLN A 145 -9.55 -6.91 17.23
C GLN A 145 -8.97 -7.73 18.38
N GLN A 146 -9.17 -9.05 18.37
CA GLN A 146 -8.64 -9.98 19.38
C GLN A 146 -7.13 -10.22 19.24
N TYR A 147 -6.54 -9.82 18.10
CA TYR A 147 -5.13 -10.07 17.76
C TYR A 147 -4.39 -8.74 17.55
N PRO A 148 -4.03 -8.00 18.62
CA PRO A 148 -3.44 -6.67 18.50
C PRO A 148 -2.10 -6.64 17.74
N ASP A 149 -1.37 -7.76 17.76
CA ASP A 149 -0.10 -7.96 17.07
C ASP A 149 -0.26 -8.28 15.57
N PHE A 150 -1.48 -8.60 15.13
CA PHE A 150 -1.81 -8.87 13.73
C PHE A 150 -2.48 -7.62 13.15
N PRO A 151 -1.83 -6.86 12.24
CA PRO A 151 -2.34 -5.55 11.81
C PRO A 151 -3.41 -5.67 10.72
N ALA A 152 -4.36 -6.56 10.94
CA ALA A 152 -5.52 -6.70 10.12
C ALA A 152 -6.71 -5.99 10.75
N MET A 153 -7.53 -5.39 9.91
CA MET A 153 -8.79 -4.79 10.32
C MET A 153 -9.86 -5.18 9.31
N THR A 154 -11.07 -5.37 9.80
CA THR A 154 -12.21 -5.68 8.93
C THR A 154 -12.89 -4.39 8.49
N TYR A 155 -13.14 -4.29 7.19
CA TYR A 155 -13.90 -3.23 6.55
C TYR A 155 -15.09 -3.81 5.78
N SER A 156 -15.99 -2.95 5.32
CA SER A 156 -16.91 -3.32 4.26
C SER A 156 -16.13 -3.71 3.00
N SER A 157 -16.60 -4.67 2.21
CA SER A 157 -15.99 -4.91 0.89
C SER A 157 -16.23 -3.72 -0.06
N HIS A 158 -17.22 -2.88 0.20
CA HIS A 158 -17.54 -1.76 -0.69
C HIS A 158 -16.58 -0.58 -0.49
N MET A 159 -16.39 0.19 -1.56
CA MET A 159 -15.73 1.50 -1.48
C MET A 159 -16.77 2.56 -1.09
N VAL A 160 -16.33 3.67 -0.50
CA VAL A 160 -17.22 4.80 -0.18
C VAL A 160 -17.79 5.37 -1.47
N ASN A 161 -19.11 5.52 -1.51
CA ASN A 161 -19.82 6.25 -2.55
C ASN A 161 -19.75 7.75 -2.23
N GLY A 162 -18.68 8.39 -2.68
CA GLY A 162 -18.41 9.79 -2.38
C GLY A 162 -17.31 10.39 -3.27
N PRO A 163 -16.94 11.66 -3.01
CA PRO A 163 -15.84 12.31 -3.73
C PRO A 163 -14.51 11.57 -3.51
N LEU A 164 -13.61 11.69 -4.48
CA LEU A 164 -12.25 11.16 -4.34
C LEU A 164 -11.41 12.11 -3.49
N ASP A 165 -10.69 11.55 -2.53
CA ASP A 165 -9.70 12.28 -1.75
C ASP A 165 -8.54 12.68 -2.65
N SER A 166 -7.99 13.87 -2.46
CA SER A 166 -6.84 14.36 -3.21
C SER A 166 -5.61 14.40 -2.30
N VAL A 167 -4.73 13.42 -2.44
CA VAL A 167 -3.66 13.14 -1.47
C VAL A 167 -2.29 13.26 -2.12
N HIS A 168 -1.40 14.05 -1.54
CA HIS A 168 -0.01 14.11 -1.99
C HIS A 168 0.73 12.80 -1.62
N PRO A 169 1.62 12.24 -2.45
CA PRO A 169 2.30 10.96 -2.19
C PRO A 169 3.00 10.87 -0.84
N LYS A 170 3.53 11.99 -0.32
CA LYS A 170 4.15 12.09 1.02
C LYS A 170 3.21 11.69 2.16
N LEU A 171 1.90 11.86 1.99
CA LEU A 171 0.88 11.53 2.99
C LEU A 171 0.43 10.07 2.90
N VAL A 172 0.87 9.33 1.87
CA VAL A 172 0.69 7.89 1.80
C VAL A 172 1.67 7.23 2.76
N ARG A 173 1.13 6.48 3.72
CA ARG A 173 1.90 5.78 4.72
C ARG A 173 2.48 4.49 4.14
N SER A 174 1.65 3.68 3.48
CA SER A 174 2.05 2.37 2.94
C SER A 174 1.01 1.80 1.99
N HIS A 175 1.39 0.74 1.29
CA HIS A 175 0.45 -0.13 0.60
C HIS A 175 -0.29 -1.02 1.58
N VAL A 176 -1.48 -1.46 1.20
CA VAL A 176 -2.26 -2.45 1.96
C VAL A 176 -2.62 -3.65 1.10
N ALA A 177 -2.72 -4.81 1.74
CA ALA A 177 -3.37 -5.97 1.16
C ALA A 177 -4.86 -5.96 1.52
N ARG A 178 -5.70 -6.41 0.60
CA ARG A 178 -7.15 -6.52 0.79
C ARG A 178 -7.60 -7.91 0.35
N TYR A 179 -8.40 -8.57 1.17
CA TYR A 179 -9.00 -9.86 0.85
C TYR A 179 -10.47 -9.87 1.26
N GLU A 180 -11.35 -10.18 0.31
CA GLU A 180 -12.79 -10.33 0.55
C GLU A 180 -13.06 -11.76 1.03
N PHE A 181 -13.64 -11.92 2.22
CA PHE A 181 -13.78 -13.24 2.86
C PHE A 181 -15.21 -13.61 3.25
N SER A 182 -16.16 -12.66 3.26
CA SER A 182 -17.57 -12.93 3.56
C SER A 182 -18.48 -11.88 2.89
N ASN A 183 -19.81 -12.13 2.88
CA ASN A 183 -20.81 -11.22 2.30
C ASN A 183 -20.63 -9.79 2.83
N ASP A 184 -20.06 -8.94 1.98
CA ASP A 184 -19.75 -7.53 2.22
C ASP A 184 -18.68 -7.23 3.27
N GLN A 185 -17.71 -8.12 3.51
CA GLN A 185 -16.55 -7.83 4.36
C GLN A 185 -15.23 -8.09 3.64
N ALA A 186 -14.29 -7.18 3.86
CA ALA A 186 -12.92 -7.34 3.45
C ALA A 186 -12.00 -7.19 4.65
N VAL A 187 -11.02 -8.08 4.77
CA VAL A 187 -9.89 -7.87 5.66
C VAL A 187 -8.87 -7.02 4.93
N ILE A 188 -8.35 -6.01 5.63
CA ILE A 188 -7.27 -5.17 5.16
C ILE A 188 -6.08 -5.34 6.08
N LEU A 189 -4.93 -5.58 5.49
CA LEU A 189 -3.66 -5.72 6.19
C LEU A 189 -2.72 -4.60 5.76
N ASP A 190 -2.25 -3.82 6.73
CA ASP A 190 -1.18 -2.86 6.47
C ASP A 190 0.14 -3.59 6.24
N LEU A 191 0.75 -3.36 5.08
CA LEU A 191 2.02 -3.98 4.71
C LEU A 191 3.23 -3.30 5.35
N CYS A 192 3.06 -2.16 6.02
CA CYS A 192 4.12 -1.51 6.81
C CYS A 192 3.75 -1.52 8.29
N ARG A 193 4.07 -2.61 9.01
CA ARG A 193 4.07 -2.62 10.47
C ARG A 193 5.12 -3.52 11.12
#